data_AF-A0A0M4NIP1-F1
#
_entry.id   AF-A0A0M4NIP1-F1
#
_cell.length_a   1.000
_cell.length_b   1.000
_cell.length_c   1.000
_cell.angle_alpha   90.00
_cell.angle_beta   90.00
_cell.angle_gamma   90.00
#
_symmetry.space_group_name_H-M   'P 1'
#
loop_
_entity.id
_entity.type
_entity.pdbx_description
1 polymer ?
#
loop_
_entity_poly.entity_id
_entity_poly.type
_entity_poly.pdbx_seq_one_letter_code
_entity_poly.pdbx_strand_id
1 'polypeptide(L)'
;MNINATLIGQSIAFFIFVYMVKQYVWPPLIAAMEERQKRIEGGLLAAERGLSEQAEAEQRAQELISQSKDQASEIIANASKQASNMVEEAKDVALQAAEKVKSQAAAELEQDKVRVRNELQDQVSTLVMQGVNAVLSKEVDGKTHKAMLTKLSQTL
;
A
#
# COMPACT_ATOMS: atom_id res chain seq x y z
N MET A 1 35.78 38.77 -99.28
CA MET A 1 35.55 39.63 -98.09
C MET A 1 36.76 39.44 -97.20
N ASN A 2 37.65 40.44 -97.14
CA ASN A 2 38.96 40.30 -96.50
C ASN A 2 38.82 40.07 -95.00
N ILE A 3 39.63 39.16 -94.45
CA ILE A 3 39.83 39.05 -93.01
C ILE A 3 40.47 40.36 -92.56
N ASN A 4 39.66 41.27 -92.04
CA ASN A 4 40.10 42.55 -91.50
C ASN A 4 40.42 42.40 -90.02
N ALA A 5 41.31 43.25 -89.50
CA ALA A 5 41.74 43.27 -88.09
C ALA A 5 40.56 43.34 -87.09
N THR A 6 39.41 43.83 -87.53
CA THR A 6 38.15 43.85 -86.76
C THR A 6 37.64 42.47 -86.38
N LEU A 7 37.83 41.46 -87.24
CA LEU A 7 37.37 40.08 -87.00
C LEU A 7 38.22 39.39 -85.92
N ILE A 8 39.53 39.68 -85.90
CA ILE A 8 40.44 39.22 -84.84
C ILE A 8 40.10 39.91 -83.51
N GLY A 9 39.87 41.23 -83.52
CA GLY A 9 39.46 41.99 -82.34
C GLY A 9 38.12 41.51 -81.75
N GLN A 10 37.12 41.25 -82.60
CA GLN A 10 35.83 40.68 -82.19
C GLN A 10 35.98 39.27 -81.60
N SER A 11 36.85 38.44 -82.17
CA SER A 11 37.11 37.08 -81.66
C SER A 11 37.75 37.13 -80.27
N ILE A 12 38.75 38.00 -80.06
CA ILE A 12 39.38 38.18 -78.73
C ILE A 12 38.35 38.67 -77.71
N ALA A 13 37.53 39.67 -78.07
CA ALA A 13 36.47 40.16 -77.20
C ALA A 13 35.44 39.07 -76.85
N PHE A 14 35.06 38.23 -77.81
CA PHE A 14 34.16 37.10 -77.59
C PHE A 14 34.77 36.06 -76.62
N PHE A 15 36.04 35.70 -76.79
CA PHE A 15 36.71 34.77 -75.88
C PHE A 15 36.85 35.33 -74.46
N ILE A 16 37.17 36.62 -74.32
CA ILE A 16 37.21 37.29 -73.01
C ILE A 16 35.82 37.28 -72.35
N PHE A 17 34.77 37.57 -73.12
CA PHE A 17 33.39 37.52 -72.63
C PHE A 17 32.99 36.11 -72.16
N VAL A 18 33.24 35.08 -72.98
CA VAL A 18 32.95 33.69 -72.62
C VAL A 18 33.74 33.28 -71.37
N TYR A 19 35.00 33.69 -71.25
CA TYR A 19 35.80 33.42 -70.06
C TYR A 19 35.21 34.10 -68.81
N MET A 20 34.78 35.35 -68.93
CA MET A 20 34.15 36.10 -67.83
C MET A 20 32.82 35.47 -67.42
N VAL A 21 31.99 35.05 -68.38
CA VAL A 21 30.72 34.36 -68.12
C VAL A 21 30.96 33.00 -67.45
N LYS A 22 31.92 32.22 -67.94
CA LYS A 22 32.30 30.93 -67.34
C LYS A 22 32.79 31.09 -65.90
N GLN A 23 33.59 32.12 -65.61
CA GLN A 23 34.21 32.30 -64.30
C GLN A 23 33.27 32.98 -63.30
N TYR A 24 32.43 33.93 -63.73
CA TYR A 24 31.63 34.76 -62.81
C TYR A 24 30.15 34.42 -62.79
N VAL A 25 29.57 33.91 -63.88
CA VAL A 25 28.11 33.69 -63.99
C VAL A 25 27.74 32.22 -63.77
N TRP A 26 28.54 31.28 -64.30
CA TRP A 26 28.28 29.85 -64.15
C TRP A 26 28.36 29.34 -62.69
N PRO A 27 29.38 29.72 -61.89
CA PRO A 27 29.49 29.23 -60.51
C PRO A 27 28.30 29.60 -59.60
N PRO A 28 27.81 30.87 -59.54
CA PRO A 28 26.66 31.20 -58.71
C PRO A 28 25.37 30.54 -59.21
N LEU A 29 25.22 30.31 -60.52
CA LEU A 29 24.05 29.62 -61.07
C LEU A 29 23.99 28.15 -60.61
N ILE A 30 25.10 27.42 -60.73
CA ILE A 30 25.19 26.02 -60.30
C ILE A 30 25.05 25.92 -58.78
N ALA A 31 25.69 26.82 -58.02
CA ALA A 31 25.57 26.85 -56.57
C ALA A 31 24.13 27.05 -56.11
N ALA A 32 23.38 27.96 -56.74
CA ALA A 32 21.96 28.20 -56.42
C ALA A 32 21.08 26.97 -56.74
N MET A 33 21.39 26.23 -57.80
CA MET A 33 20.69 24.98 -58.13
C MET A 33 21.02 23.87 -57.12
N GLU A 34 22.29 23.72 -56.76
CA GLU A 34 22.74 22.71 -55.80
C GLU A 34 22.19 22.98 -54.39
N GLU A 35 22.12 24.25 -53.96
CA GLU A 35 21.50 24.65 -52.69
C GLU A 35 20.02 24.29 -52.66
N ARG A 36 19.28 24.54 -53.75
CA ARG A 36 17.87 24.13 -53.86
C ARG A 36 17.72 22.61 -53.78
N GLN A 37 18.56 21.87 -54.49
CA GLN A 37 18.53 20.41 -54.48
C GLN A 37 18.82 19.87 -53.06
N LYS A 38 19.88 20.35 -52.42
CA LYS A 38 20.23 19.99 -51.03
C LYS A 38 19.12 20.33 -50.04
N ARG A 39 18.46 21.48 -50.20
CA ARG A 39 17.35 21.89 -49.33
C ARG A 39 16.13 20.98 -49.49
N ILE A 40 15.80 20.58 -50.72
CA ILE A 40 14.68 19.66 -50.99
C ILE A 40 15.00 18.27 -50.45
N GLU A 41 16.19 17.76 -50.72
CA GLU A 41 16.64 16.44 -50.25
C GLU A 41 16.68 16.40 -48.71
N GLY A 42 17.29 17.40 -48.08
CA GLY A 42 17.32 17.51 -46.62
C GLY A 42 15.93 17.65 -46.00
N GLY A 43 15.04 18.41 -46.65
CA GLY A 43 13.65 18.56 -46.22
C GLY A 43 12.85 17.25 -46.31
N LEU A 44 13.02 16.50 -47.40
CA LEU A 44 12.35 15.22 -47.59
C LEU A 44 12.86 14.17 -46.60
N LEU A 45 14.18 14.08 -46.40
CA LEU A 45 14.78 13.18 -45.42
C LEU A 45 14.35 13.53 -43.99
N ALA A 46 14.27 14.82 -43.65
CA ALA A 46 13.80 15.26 -42.34
C ALA A 46 12.31 14.92 -42.14
N ALA A 47 11.49 15.07 -43.16
CA ALA A 47 10.07 14.71 -43.10
C ALA A 47 9.87 13.19 -42.94
N GLU A 48 10.61 12.38 -43.69
CA GLU A 48 10.55 10.91 -43.59
C GLU A 48 11.02 10.42 -42.22
N ARG A 49 12.13 10.98 -41.71
CA ARG A 49 12.58 10.69 -40.34
C ARG A 49 11.56 11.12 -39.29
N GLY A 50 10.97 12.30 -39.43
CA GLY A 50 9.94 12.79 -38.53
C GLY A 50 8.72 11.86 -38.47
N LEU A 51 8.27 11.35 -39.63
CA LEU A 51 7.17 10.38 -39.70
C LEU A 51 7.54 9.04 -39.06
N SER A 52 8.75 8.53 -39.31
CA SER A 52 9.23 7.28 -38.71
C SER A 52 9.37 7.41 -37.19
N GLU A 53 10.00 8.48 -36.71
CA GLU A 53 10.17 8.76 -35.29
C GLU A 53 8.82 8.97 -34.58
N GLN A 54 7.87 9.62 -35.25
CA GLN A 54 6.50 9.75 -34.73
C GLN A 54 5.82 8.39 -34.60
N ALA A 55 5.88 7.55 -35.63
CA ALA A 55 5.28 6.21 -35.58
C ALA A 55 5.91 5.35 -34.47
N GLU A 56 7.23 5.37 -34.34
CA GLU A 56 7.95 4.67 -33.26
C GLU A 56 7.62 5.24 -31.87
N ALA A 57 7.43 6.55 -31.74
CA ALA A 57 7.04 7.18 -30.49
C ALA A 57 5.61 6.81 -30.10
N GLU A 58 4.68 6.81 -31.06
CA GLU A 58 3.29 6.38 -30.85
C GLU A 58 3.21 4.90 -30.45
N GLN A 59 3.97 4.02 -31.12
CA GLN A 59 4.04 2.61 -30.75
C GLN A 59 4.57 2.43 -29.33
N ARG A 60 5.70 3.07 -28.99
CA ARG A 60 6.28 3.01 -27.64
C ARG A 60 5.34 3.56 -26.58
N ALA A 61 4.63 4.65 -26.86
CA ALA A 61 3.64 5.20 -25.95
C ALA A 61 2.49 4.21 -25.72
N GLN A 62 2.00 3.58 -26.77
CA GLN A 62 0.93 2.58 -26.67
C GLN A 62 1.37 1.34 -25.88
N GLU A 63 2.58 0.85 -26.12
CA GLU A 63 3.19 -0.24 -25.35
C GLU A 63 3.34 0.13 -23.87
N LEU A 64 3.85 1.32 -23.57
CA LEU A 64 4.01 1.80 -22.20
C LEU A 64 2.66 1.93 -21.48
N ILE A 65 1.62 2.42 -22.16
CA ILE A 65 0.27 2.50 -21.61
C ILE A 65 -0.27 1.09 -21.31
N SER A 66 -0.07 0.12 -22.21
CA SER A 66 -0.49 -1.26 -22.00
C SER A 66 0.23 -1.87 -20.79
N GLN A 67 1.56 -1.79 -20.76
CA GLN A 67 2.36 -2.29 -19.65
C GLN A 67 1.98 -1.64 -18.32
N SER A 68 1.71 -0.33 -18.32
CA SER A 68 1.29 0.39 -17.11
C SER A 68 -0.08 -0.08 -16.61
N LYS A 69 -1.01 -0.39 -17.53
CA LYS A 69 -2.32 -0.95 -17.18
C LYS A 69 -2.20 -2.35 -16.58
N ASP A 70 -1.35 -3.19 -17.17
CA ASP A 70 -1.10 -4.55 -16.67
C ASP A 70 -0.48 -4.51 -15.27
N GLN A 71 0.54 -3.66 -15.07
CA GLN A 71 1.15 -3.44 -13.76
C GLN A 71 0.15 -2.89 -12.73
N ALA A 72 -0.69 -1.92 -13.12
CA ALA A 72 -1.73 -1.41 -12.23
C ALA A 72 -2.74 -2.50 -11.84
N SER A 73 -3.15 -3.34 -12.79
CA SER A 73 -4.04 -4.47 -12.52
C SER A 73 -3.39 -5.49 -11.58
N GLU A 74 -2.11 -5.79 -11.77
CA GLU A 74 -1.35 -6.68 -10.90
C GLU A 74 -1.22 -6.12 -9.48
N ILE A 75 -0.93 -4.83 -9.33
CA ILE A 75 -0.87 -4.15 -8.03
C ILE A 75 -2.22 -4.25 -7.32
N ILE A 76 -3.33 -3.98 -8.01
CA ILE A 76 -4.68 -4.07 -7.44
C ILE A 76 -5.01 -5.51 -7.02
N ALA A 77 -4.68 -6.50 -7.86
CA ALA A 77 -4.89 -7.91 -7.55
C ALA A 77 -4.08 -8.34 -6.32
N ASN A 78 -2.80 -7.96 -6.24
CA ASN A 78 -1.93 -8.23 -5.11
C ASN A 78 -2.40 -7.54 -3.83
N ALA A 79 -2.88 -6.30 -3.92
CA ALA A 79 -3.44 -5.57 -2.79
C ALA A 79 -4.74 -6.22 -2.28
N SER A 80 -5.62 -6.63 -3.19
CA SER A 80 -6.86 -7.33 -2.84
C SER A 80 -6.58 -8.68 -2.16
N LYS A 81 -5.61 -9.45 -2.68
CA LYS A 81 -5.17 -10.71 -2.06
C LYS A 81 -4.58 -10.47 -0.67
N GLN A 82 -3.71 -9.49 -0.51
CA GLN A 82 -3.14 -9.14 0.79
C GLN A 82 -4.20 -8.69 1.78
N ALA A 83 -5.17 -7.88 1.34
CA ALA A 83 -6.29 -7.47 2.19
C ALA A 83 -7.14 -8.66 2.64
N SER A 84 -7.43 -9.61 1.74
CA SER A 84 -8.15 -10.84 2.09
C SER A 84 -7.39 -11.67 3.12
N ASN A 85 -6.08 -11.88 2.91
CA ASN A 85 -5.23 -12.61 3.83
C ASN A 85 -5.17 -11.93 5.20
N MET A 86 -5.04 -10.60 5.23
CA MET A 86 -5.02 -9.82 6.47
C MET A 86 -6.34 -9.93 7.24
N VAL A 87 -7.48 -9.92 6.54
CA VAL A 87 -8.80 -10.12 7.17
C VAL A 87 -8.93 -11.53 7.73
N GLU A 88 -8.43 -12.54 7.03
CA GLU A 88 -8.44 -13.93 7.49
C GLU A 88 -7.54 -14.13 8.72
N GLU A 89 -6.32 -13.60 8.68
CA GLU A 89 -5.39 -13.62 9.83
C GLU A 89 -5.97 -12.86 11.03
N ALA A 90 -6.55 -11.68 10.82
CA ALA A 90 -7.20 -10.92 11.89
C ALA A 90 -8.40 -11.68 12.50
N LYS A 91 -9.17 -12.41 11.69
CA LYS A 91 -10.25 -13.28 12.19
C LYS A 91 -9.70 -14.42 13.03
N ASP A 92 -8.63 -15.08 12.59
CA ASP A 92 -8.05 -16.19 13.34
C ASP A 92 -7.48 -15.71 14.68
N VAL A 93 -6.75 -14.59 14.68
CA VAL A 93 -6.25 -13.95 15.91
C VAL A 93 -7.41 -13.56 16.84
N ALA A 94 -8.50 -13.01 16.31
CA ALA A 94 -9.68 -12.68 17.10
C ALA A 94 -10.35 -13.92 17.72
N LEU A 95 -10.44 -15.03 16.98
CA LEU A 95 -10.98 -16.29 17.50
C LEU A 95 -10.09 -16.87 18.60
N GLN A 96 -8.76 -16.87 18.41
CA GLN A 96 -7.81 -17.31 19.43
C GLN A 96 -7.88 -16.45 20.70
N ALA A 97 -7.98 -15.12 20.53
CA ALA A 97 -8.15 -14.19 21.64
C ALA A 97 -9.48 -14.42 22.39
N ALA A 98 -10.58 -14.64 21.66
CA ALA A 98 -11.88 -14.93 22.25
C ALA A 98 -11.86 -16.23 23.06
N GLU A 99 -11.24 -17.29 22.54
CA GLU A 99 -11.12 -18.56 23.25
C GLU A 99 -10.26 -18.42 24.51
N LYS A 100 -9.16 -17.64 24.44
CA LYS A 100 -8.33 -17.33 25.60
C LYS A 100 -9.11 -16.57 26.68
N VAL A 101 -9.88 -15.56 26.30
CA VAL A 101 -10.72 -14.79 27.23
C VAL A 101 -11.78 -15.70 27.86
N LYS A 102 -12.42 -16.57 27.07
CA LYS A 102 -13.41 -17.53 27.58
C LYS A 102 -12.79 -18.52 28.56
N SER A 103 -11.60 -19.05 28.26
CA SER A 103 -10.87 -19.93 29.17
C SER A 103 -10.48 -19.23 30.48
N GLN A 104 -10.05 -17.96 30.41
CA GLN A 104 -9.73 -17.17 31.60
C GLN A 104 -10.99 -16.91 32.45
N ALA A 105 -12.09 -16.49 31.82
CA ALA A 105 -13.36 -16.28 32.51
C ALA A 105 -13.90 -17.57 33.16
N ALA A 106 -13.72 -18.73 32.51
CA ALA A 106 -14.10 -20.01 33.10
C ALA A 106 -13.24 -20.38 34.32
N ALA A 107 -11.94 -20.07 34.30
CA ALA A 107 -11.04 -20.28 35.43
C ALA A 107 -11.36 -19.34 36.60
N GLU A 108 -11.64 -18.06 36.33
CA GLU A 108 -12.09 -17.08 37.32
C GLU A 108 -13.42 -17.50 37.95
N LEU A 109 -14.39 -17.95 37.15
CA LEU A 109 -15.68 -18.44 37.65
C LEU A 109 -15.50 -19.62 38.61
N GLU A 110 -14.58 -20.54 38.32
CA GLU A 110 -14.34 -21.69 39.18
C GLU A 110 -13.67 -21.28 40.50
N GLN A 111 -12.74 -20.33 40.47
CA GLN A 111 -12.20 -19.72 41.70
C GLN A 111 -13.29 -19.01 42.51
N ASP A 112 -14.18 -18.27 41.84
CA ASP A 112 -15.29 -17.57 42.48
C ASP A 112 -16.25 -18.53 43.18
N LYS A 113 -16.60 -19.65 42.54
CA LYS A 113 -17.43 -20.69 43.19
C LYS A 113 -16.77 -21.25 44.43
N VAL A 114 -15.46 -21.50 44.41
CA VAL A 114 -14.73 -22.01 45.57
C VAL A 114 -14.74 -20.98 46.69
N ARG A 115 -14.46 -19.71 46.37
CA ARG A 115 -14.52 -18.61 47.34
C ARG A 115 -15.90 -18.45 47.96
N VAL A 116 -16.96 -18.42 47.16
CA VAL A 116 -18.35 -18.30 47.63
C VAL A 116 -18.76 -19.51 48.48
N ARG A 117 -18.30 -20.73 48.14
CA ARG A 117 -18.53 -21.92 48.97
C ARG A 117 -17.87 -21.79 50.34
N ASN A 118 -16.62 -21.32 50.39
CA ASN A 118 -15.91 -21.12 51.66
C ASN A 118 -16.62 -20.05 52.51
N GLU A 119 -17.00 -18.92 51.92
CA GLU A 119 -17.77 -17.87 52.60
C GLU A 119 -19.12 -18.38 53.13
N LEU A 120 -19.84 -19.21 52.36
CA LEU A 120 -21.07 -19.87 52.81
C LEU A 120 -20.81 -20.80 53.99
N GLN A 121 -19.70 -21.54 53.98
CA GLN A 121 -19.35 -22.46 55.06
C GLN A 121 -19.04 -21.71 56.36
N ASP A 122 -18.37 -20.55 56.28
CA ASP A 122 -18.13 -19.67 57.42
C ASP A 122 -19.42 -19.06 57.98
N GLN A 123 -20.31 -18.59 57.08
CA GLN A 123 -21.62 -18.06 57.47
C GLN A 123 -22.51 -19.11 58.14
N VAL A 124 -22.53 -20.34 57.58
CA VAL A 124 -23.28 -21.46 58.18
C VAL A 124 -22.70 -21.83 59.54
N SER A 125 -21.38 -21.91 59.69
CA SER A 125 -20.74 -22.21 60.98
C SER A 125 -21.09 -21.15 62.04
N THR A 126 -21.11 -19.88 61.65
CA THR A 126 -21.55 -18.77 62.50
C THR A 126 -23.03 -18.92 62.91
N LEU A 127 -23.90 -19.25 61.96
CA LEU A 127 -25.33 -19.43 62.21
C LEU A 127 -25.60 -20.65 63.13
N VAL A 128 -24.86 -21.74 62.93
CA VAL A 128 -24.93 -22.95 63.78
C VAL A 128 -24.48 -22.61 65.21
N MET A 129 -23.40 -21.87 65.40
CA MET A 129 -22.96 -21.43 66.73
C MET A 129 -23.99 -20.52 67.42
N GLN A 130 -24.63 -19.62 66.68
CA GLN A 130 -25.73 -18.80 67.19
C GLN A 130 -26.96 -19.65 67.58
N GLY A 131 -27.31 -20.66 66.77
CA GLY A 131 -28.37 -21.61 67.07
C GLY A 131 -28.08 -22.47 68.29
N VAL A 132 -26.83 -22.96 68.43
CA VAL A 132 -26.37 -23.69 69.62
C VAL A 132 -26.45 -22.80 70.86
N ASN A 133 -25.99 -21.55 70.79
CA ASN A 133 -26.12 -20.60 71.91
C ASN A 133 -27.59 -20.35 72.26
N ALA A 134 -28.49 -20.19 71.29
CA ALA A 134 -29.91 -19.98 71.55
C ALA A 134 -30.58 -21.20 72.20
N VAL A 135 -30.25 -22.42 71.78
CA VAL A 135 -30.73 -23.66 72.42
C VAL A 135 -30.16 -23.82 73.82
N LEU A 136 -28.86 -23.54 74.02
CA LEU A 136 -28.20 -23.61 75.32
C LEU A 136 -28.80 -22.57 76.28
N SER A 137 -29.04 -21.33 75.84
CA SER A 137 -29.73 -20.30 76.63
C SER A 137 -31.15 -20.72 77.03
N LYS A 138 -31.86 -21.45 76.17
CA LYS A 138 -33.21 -21.97 76.45
C LYS A 138 -33.21 -23.13 77.44
N GLU A 139 -32.20 -24.01 77.41
CA GLU A 139 -32.00 -25.10 78.39
C GLU A 139 -31.44 -24.59 79.73
N VAL A 140 -30.70 -23.48 79.72
CA VAL A 140 -30.10 -22.87 80.93
C VAL A 140 -31.09 -21.98 81.70
N ASP A 141 -32.26 -21.64 81.12
CA ASP A 141 -33.23 -20.78 81.79
C ASP A 141 -34.16 -21.54 82.75
N GLY A 142 -34.19 -21.07 84.00
CA GLY A 142 -35.26 -21.32 84.97
C GLY A 142 -35.07 -22.48 85.95
N LYS A 143 -34.76 -23.71 85.52
CA LYS A 143 -34.81 -24.90 86.42
C LYS A 143 -33.46 -25.40 86.92
N THR A 144 -32.39 -25.24 86.16
CA THR A 144 -31.09 -25.88 86.47
C THR A 144 -30.23 -25.05 87.44
N HIS A 145 -30.40 -23.73 87.47
CA HIS A 145 -29.60 -22.84 88.34
C HIS A 145 -30.01 -22.91 89.83
N LYS A 146 -31.30 -23.10 90.14
CA LYS A 146 -31.73 -23.33 91.52
C LYS A 146 -31.29 -24.70 92.05
N ALA A 147 -31.33 -25.74 91.22
CA ALA A 147 -30.93 -27.09 91.64
C ALA A 147 -29.42 -27.24 91.91
N MET A 148 -28.55 -26.52 91.19
CA MET A 148 -27.10 -26.53 91.47
C MET A 148 -26.73 -25.72 92.73
N LEU A 149 -27.39 -24.59 92.98
CA LEU A 149 -27.15 -23.80 94.19
C LEU A 149 -27.62 -24.53 95.46
N THR A 150 -28.72 -25.29 95.40
CA THR A 150 -29.17 -26.13 96.53
C THR A 150 -28.23 -27.31 96.80
N LYS A 151 -27.53 -27.84 95.78
CA LYS A 151 -26.58 -28.95 95.95
C LYS A 151 -25.23 -28.48 96.52
N LEU A 152 -24.80 -27.25 96.21
CA LEU A 152 -23.58 -26.66 96.77
C LEU A 152 -23.76 -26.20 98.23
N SER A 153 -24.95 -25.72 98.63
CA SER A 153 -25.23 -25.34 100.03
C SER A 153 -25.45 -26.53 100.97
N GLN A 154 -25.37 -27.78 100.48
CA GLN A 154 -25.52 -29.01 101.26
C GLN A 154 -24.17 -29.72 101.49
N THR A 155 -23.08 -29.17 100.95
CA THR A 155 -21.71 -29.71 101.08
C THR A 155 -20.81 -28.83 101.95
N LEU A 156 -21.39 -27.85 102.65
CA LEU A 156 -20.83 -27.08 103.78
C LEU A 156 -21.85 -27.14 104.92
#